data_AF-A0A2S6AKU2-F1
#
_entry.id   AF-A0A2S6AKU2-F1
#
_cell.length_a   1.000
_cell.length_b   1.000
_cell.length_c   1.000
_cell.angle_alpha   90.00
_cell.angle_beta   90.00
_cell.angle_gamma   90.00
#
_symmetry.space_group_name_H-M   'P 1'
#
loop_
_entity.id
_entity.type
_entity.pdbx_description
1 polymer ?
#
loop_
_entity_poly.entity_id
_entity_poly.type
_entity_poly.pdbx_seq_one_letter_code
_entity_poly.pdbx_strand_id
1 'polypeptide(L)'
;MAVAAVVLTRGNAGHTPETAAIAPTQPRSEPTTPQAPGCPASPELPQIRGDEAGNTTSGPEVVLALETAYYVQRSAAAVRAVLVPDGPFGSDAEIQSGIDAVPAGTTHCVQIAPAGPDRWMVTITEHRPAGSTVTLHQLISTTVRGPATLVAAVTPA
;
A
#
# COMPACT_ATOMS: atom_id res chain seq x y z
N MET A 1 -35.29 52.38 1.34
CA MET A 1 -35.27 53.72 0.68
C MET A 1 -34.32 54.61 1.45
N ALA A 2 -33.50 55.39 0.73
CA ALA A 2 -32.56 56.45 1.20
C ALA A 2 -31.34 55.94 2.01
N VAL A 3 -30.09 55.91 1.53
CA VAL A 3 -29.18 56.83 0.79
C VAL A 3 -28.56 57.93 1.66
N ALA A 4 -27.21 57.90 1.67
CA ALA A 4 -26.23 58.98 1.90
C ALA A 4 -26.08 59.54 3.32
N ALA A 5 -24.95 60.10 3.77
CA ALA A 5 -23.52 60.15 3.40
C ALA A 5 -22.88 61.16 4.39
N VAL A 6 -21.54 61.28 4.36
CA VAL A 6 -20.71 62.43 4.84
C VAL A 6 -20.25 62.36 6.31
N VAL A 7 -19.01 61.88 6.54
CA VAL A 7 -17.72 62.60 6.74
C VAL A 7 -17.60 63.26 8.12
N LEU A 8 -16.52 62.97 8.86
CA LEU A 8 -15.63 63.94 9.50
C LEU A 8 -14.31 63.27 9.92
N THR A 9 -13.22 64.00 9.70
CA THR A 9 -11.82 63.62 9.73
C THR A 9 -11.15 63.69 11.12
N ARG A 10 -9.99 63.03 11.23
CA ARG A 10 -8.72 63.48 11.87
C ARG A 10 -8.35 62.83 13.22
N GLY A 11 -7.13 62.29 13.29
CA GLY A 11 -6.34 62.28 14.54
C GLY A 11 -5.84 60.93 15.04
N ASN A 12 -4.71 60.50 14.48
CA ASN A 12 -3.90 59.31 14.78
C ASN A 12 -3.51 59.13 16.27
N ALA A 13 -3.76 57.96 16.87
CA ALA A 13 -2.94 57.38 17.93
C ALA A 13 -3.22 55.88 18.12
N GLY A 14 -2.23 55.06 17.77
CA GLY A 14 -1.97 53.78 18.44
C GLY A 14 -2.60 52.54 17.83
N HIS A 15 -1.74 51.53 17.67
CA HIS A 15 -1.99 50.11 17.39
C HIS A 15 -2.01 49.76 15.90
N THR A 16 -0.83 49.38 15.42
CA THR A 16 -0.66 48.41 14.32
C THR A 16 -1.58 47.20 14.53
N PRO A 17 -2.50 46.89 13.61
CA PRO A 17 -2.93 45.53 13.42
C PRO A 17 -1.94 44.90 12.44
N GLU A 18 -0.98 44.16 12.99
CA GLU A 18 -0.25 43.18 12.20
C GLU A 18 -1.26 42.14 11.71
N THR A 19 -1.37 42.07 10.38
CA THR A 19 -2.19 41.13 9.65
C THR A 19 -1.69 39.70 9.91
N ALA A 20 -2.41 38.94 10.74
CA ALA A 20 -2.24 37.50 10.80
C ALA A 20 -3.27 36.85 9.88
N ALA A 21 -2.76 36.49 8.71
CA ALA A 21 -3.46 35.92 7.59
C ALA A 21 -4.23 34.64 7.93
N ILE A 22 -5.34 34.48 7.22
CA ILE A 22 -6.16 33.28 7.11
C ILE A 22 -5.26 32.15 6.61
N ALA A 23 -5.01 31.14 7.43
CA ALA A 23 -4.25 29.96 7.03
C ALA A 23 -5.07 29.15 6.01
N PRO A 24 -4.51 28.82 4.82
CA PRO A 24 -5.21 27.96 3.90
C PRO A 24 -5.24 26.52 4.43
N THR A 25 -6.42 25.92 4.39
CA THR A 25 -6.65 24.49 4.53
C THR A 25 -5.79 23.78 3.47
N GLN A 26 -4.74 23.09 3.89
CA GLN A 26 -3.93 22.28 2.97
C GLN A 26 -4.81 21.14 2.45
N PRO A 27 -4.92 20.94 1.12
CA PRO A 27 -5.53 19.73 0.59
C PRO A 27 -4.71 18.53 1.07
N ARG A 28 -5.40 17.54 1.65
CA ARG A 28 -4.84 16.25 1.99
C ARG A 28 -4.22 15.67 0.70
N SER A 29 -2.90 15.61 0.63
CA SER A 29 -2.21 14.92 -0.45
C SER A 29 -2.61 13.44 -0.37
N GLU A 30 -3.46 13.02 -1.30
CA GLU A 30 -3.65 11.62 -1.62
C GLU A 30 -2.27 11.08 -2.07
N PRO A 31 -1.80 9.94 -1.55
CA PRO A 31 -0.53 9.38 -1.99
C PRO A 31 -0.69 8.91 -3.43
N THR A 32 -0.23 9.73 -4.38
CA THR A 32 -0.03 9.32 -5.77
C THR A 32 1.19 8.41 -5.79
N THR A 33 0.97 7.11 -5.63
CA THR A 33 2.01 6.10 -5.85
C THR A 33 2.49 6.22 -7.32
N PRO A 34 3.80 6.27 -7.59
CA PRO A 34 4.33 6.34 -8.95
C PRO A 34 3.81 5.18 -9.81
N GLN A 35 3.18 5.52 -10.94
CA GLN A 35 2.70 4.53 -11.92
C GLN A 35 3.91 3.85 -12.60
N ALA A 36 4.14 2.57 -12.28
CA ALA A 36 5.21 1.80 -12.89
C ALA A 36 4.81 1.26 -14.28
N PRO A 37 5.69 1.33 -15.30
CA PRO A 37 5.41 0.75 -16.61
C PRO A 37 5.26 -0.77 -16.52
N GLY A 38 4.17 -1.32 -17.06
CA GLY A 38 3.93 -2.78 -17.15
C GLY A 38 2.78 -3.33 -16.30
N CYS A 39 2.17 -2.52 -15.42
CA CYS A 39 0.92 -2.86 -14.75
C CYS A 39 -0.14 -1.85 -15.20
N PRO A 40 -1.14 -2.21 -16.04
CA PRO A 40 -2.15 -1.26 -16.48
C PRO A 40 -2.92 -0.76 -15.26
N ALA A 41 -2.95 0.56 -15.06
CA ALA A 41 -3.62 1.17 -13.91
C ALA A 41 -5.08 0.73 -13.83
N SER A 42 -5.44 -0.03 -12.80
CA SER A 42 -6.84 -0.12 -12.39
C SER A 42 -7.19 1.16 -11.62
N PRO A 43 -8.22 1.92 -12.01
CA PRO A 43 -8.59 3.19 -11.38
C PRO A 43 -9.13 3.05 -9.94
N GLU A 44 -9.19 1.83 -9.39
CA GLU A 44 -9.96 1.54 -8.18
C GLU A 44 -9.09 1.32 -6.92
N LEU A 45 -7.77 1.06 -7.04
CA LEU A 45 -6.89 0.79 -5.89
C LEU A 45 -5.42 1.19 -6.13
N PRO A 46 -4.66 1.56 -5.08
CA PRO A 46 -3.23 1.75 -5.17
C PRO A 46 -2.56 0.47 -5.68
N GLN A 47 -1.91 0.61 -6.83
CA GLN A 47 -1.26 -0.48 -7.54
C GLN A 47 0.22 -0.43 -7.17
N ILE A 48 0.68 -1.40 -6.35
CA ILE A 48 2.09 -1.48 -6.00
C ILE A 48 2.71 -2.61 -6.81
N ARG A 49 3.70 -2.27 -7.63
CA ARG A 49 4.46 -3.28 -8.34
C ARG A 49 5.40 -3.96 -7.34
N GLY A 50 5.55 -5.28 -7.40
CA GLY A 50 6.44 -6.03 -6.50
C GLY A 50 7.95 -5.78 -6.69
N ASP A 51 8.33 -4.69 -7.37
CA ASP A 51 9.69 -4.15 -7.29
C ASP A 51 9.92 -3.37 -5.98
N GLU A 52 8.84 -2.91 -5.34
CA GLU A 52 8.95 -2.33 -4.02
C GLU A 52 9.14 -3.45 -2.98
N ALA A 53 10.19 -3.33 -2.17
CA ALA A 53 10.60 -4.42 -1.27
C ALA A 53 9.58 -4.71 -0.16
N GLY A 54 8.70 -3.75 0.16
CA GLY A 54 7.87 -3.77 1.36
C GLY A 54 8.70 -3.71 2.65
N ASN A 55 8.02 -3.75 3.79
CA ASN A 55 8.64 -3.81 5.12
C ASN A 55 7.63 -4.31 6.16
N THR A 56 8.06 -4.51 7.40
CA THR A 56 7.20 -5.05 8.48
C THR A 56 6.53 -3.96 9.32
N THR A 57 6.43 -2.72 8.85
CA THR A 57 5.93 -1.59 9.66
C THR A 57 4.40 -1.49 9.63
N SER A 58 3.76 -1.98 8.57
CA SER A 58 2.32 -1.85 8.34
C SER A 58 1.75 -3.09 7.65
N GLY A 59 0.43 -3.27 7.70
CA GLY A 59 -0.26 -4.37 7.02
C GLY A 59 -0.01 -4.44 5.50
N PRO A 60 -0.23 -3.36 4.73
CA PRO A 60 0.03 -3.37 3.29
C PRO A 60 1.51 -3.57 2.96
N GLU A 61 2.41 -3.00 3.76
CA GLU A 61 3.85 -3.12 3.56
C GLU A 61 4.36 -4.54 3.79
N VAL A 62 3.80 -5.27 4.77
CA VAL A 62 4.21 -6.66 5.01
C VAL A 62 3.60 -7.61 3.97
N VAL A 63 2.41 -7.30 3.46
CA VAL A 63 1.83 -7.99 2.30
C VAL A 63 2.75 -7.83 1.10
N LEU A 64 3.17 -6.60 0.81
CA LEU A 64 4.12 -6.34 -0.28
C LEU A 64 5.45 -7.07 -0.08
N ALA A 65 5.98 -7.08 1.15
CA ALA A 65 7.20 -7.83 1.47
C ALA A 65 7.05 -9.35 1.24
N LEU A 66 5.87 -9.92 1.55
CA LEU A 66 5.55 -11.31 1.25
C LEU A 66 5.58 -11.58 -0.26
N GLU A 67 4.88 -10.76 -1.05
CA GLU A 67 4.83 -10.94 -2.51
C GLU A 67 6.21 -10.78 -3.16
N THR A 68 7.02 -9.81 -2.70
CA THR A 68 8.39 -9.62 -3.18
C THR A 68 9.29 -10.79 -2.78
N ALA A 69 9.14 -11.34 -1.57
CA ALA A 69 9.87 -12.54 -1.16
C ALA A 69 9.52 -13.76 -2.04
N TYR A 70 8.26 -13.89 -2.46
CA TYR A 70 7.76 -14.99 -3.27
C TYR A 70 8.16 -14.88 -4.75
N TYR A 71 7.90 -13.73 -5.38
CA TYR A 71 8.06 -13.57 -6.83
C TYR A 71 9.42 -13.01 -7.26
N VAL A 72 10.03 -12.14 -6.45
CA VAL A 72 11.31 -11.48 -6.80
C VAL A 72 12.50 -12.21 -6.17
N GLN A 73 12.50 -12.35 -4.85
CA GLN A 73 13.58 -13.03 -4.14
C GLN A 73 13.53 -14.55 -4.36
N ARG A 74 12.34 -15.08 -4.65
CA ARG A 74 12.08 -16.51 -4.88
C ARG A 74 12.67 -17.40 -3.78
N SER A 75 12.50 -16.99 -2.52
CA SER A 75 13.14 -17.61 -1.35
C SER A 75 12.13 -17.93 -0.25
N ALA A 76 11.99 -19.20 0.09
CA ALA A 76 11.18 -19.63 1.21
C ALA A 76 11.63 -19.03 2.55
N ALA A 77 12.94 -18.83 2.75
CA ALA A 77 13.47 -18.20 3.96
C ALA A 77 13.06 -16.72 4.06
N ALA A 78 13.06 -15.99 2.93
CA ALA A 78 12.59 -14.61 2.89
C ALA A 78 11.08 -14.54 3.15
N VAL A 79 10.30 -15.48 2.58
CA VAL A 79 8.86 -15.61 2.87
C VAL A 79 8.67 -15.84 4.37
N ARG A 80 9.37 -16.81 4.97
CA ARG A 80 9.25 -17.15 6.39
C ARG A 80 9.53 -15.96 7.31
N ALA A 81 10.45 -15.06 6.94
CA ALA A 81 10.82 -13.90 7.74
C ALA A 81 9.67 -12.90 8.00
N VAL A 82 8.62 -12.92 7.18
CA VAL A 82 7.45 -12.03 7.31
C VAL A 82 6.18 -12.75 7.80
N LEU A 83 6.25 -14.07 7.98
CA LEU A 83 5.15 -14.88 8.51
C LEU A 83 5.19 -14.93 10.04
N VAL A 84 4.03 -15.08 10.67
CA VAL A 84 4.02 -15.50 12.08
C VAL A 84 4.62 -16.92 12.19
N PRO A 85 5.52 -17.17 13.16
CA PRO A 85 6.26 -18.43 13.22
C PRO A 85 5.35 -19.64 13.49
N ASP A 86 4.32 -19.46 14.32
CA ASP A 86 3.34 -20.49 14.68
C ASP A 86 2.07 -20.45 13.80
N GLY A 87 2.17 -19.85 12.61
CA GLY A 87 1.03 -19.72 11.68
C GLY A 87 0.73 -21.01 10.92
N PRO A 88 -0.45 -21.11 10.29
CA PRO A 88 -0.88 -22.27 9.51
C PRO A 88 -0.20 -22.31 8.13
N PHE A 89 1.13 -22.19 8.09
CA PHE A 89 1.92 -22.17 6.86
C PHE A 89 2.63 -23.51 6.67
N GLY A 90 2.75 -23.94 5.41
CA GLY A 90 3.54 -25.13 5.06
C GLY A 90 5.00 -25.00 5.48
N SER A 91 5.74 -26.11 5.42
CA SER A 91 7.19 -26.15 5.64
C SER A 91 7.95 -25.30 4.61
N ASP A 92 9.22 -24.98 4.89
CA ASP A 92 10.05 -24.20 3.96
C ASP A 92 10.20 -24.92 2.61
N ALA A 93 10.24 -26.25 2.61
CA ALA A 93 10.28 -27.05 1.37
C ALA A 93 8.98 -26.93 0.57
N GLU A 94 7.82 -26.93 1.22
CA GLU A 94 6.51 -26.74 0.55
C GLU A 94 6.37 -25.32 -0.01
N ILE A 95 6.81 -24.30 0.75
CA ILE A 95 6.84 -22.91 0.30
C ILE A 95 7.77 -22.78 -0.92
N GLN A 96 8.99 -23.34 -0.84
CA GLN A 96 9.93 -23.30 -1.95
C GLN A 96 9.38 -24.02 -3.18
N SER A 97 8.71 -25.16 -3.00
CA SER A 97 8.06 -25.87 -4.10
C SER A 97 6.97 -25.03 -4.77
N GLY A 98 6.21 -24.24 -4.01
CA GLY A 98 5.23 -23.30 -4.56
C GLY A 98 5.90 -22.20 -5.40
N ILE A 99 6.98 -21.63 -4.89
CA ILE A 99 7.80 -20.63 -5.60
C ILE A 99 8.36 -21.22 -6.90
N ASP A 100 8.90 -22.44 -6.85
CA ASP A 100 9.52 -23.09 -8.01
C ASP A 100 8.50 -23.52 -9.08
N ALA A 101 7.24 -23.71 -8.70
CA ALA A 101 6.15 -23.96 -9.65
C ALA A 101 5.81 -22.73 -10.52
N VAL A 102 6.17 -21.52 -10.07
CA VAL A 102 6.06 -20.28 -10.85
C VAL A 102 7.23 -20.21 -11.84
N PRO A 103 7.00 -20.25 -13.17
CA PRO A 103 8.08 -20.20 -14.16
C PRO A 103 9.00 -18.99 -13.99
N ALA A 104 10.31 -19.23 -14.13
CA ALA A 104 11.30 -18.16 -14.13
C ALA A 104 11.02 -17.14 -15.23
N GLY A 105 11.21 -15.85 -14.93
CA GLY A 105 10.86 -14.76 -15.84
C GLY A 105 9.38 -14.35 -15.82
N THR A 106 8.57 -14.94 -14.94
CA THR A 106 7.22 -14.42 -14.64
C THR A 106 7.34 -13.00 -14.08
N THR A 107 6.63 -12.04 -14.68
CA THR A 107 6.41 -10.72 -14.06
C THR A 107 5.08 -10.72 -13.33
N HIS A 108 4.92 -9.84 -12.34
CA HIS A 108 3.71 -9.80 -11.53
C HIS A 108 3.31 -8.37 -11.15
N CYS A 109 2.01 -8.17 -10.95
CA CYS A 109 1.40 -6.94 -10.46
C CYS A 109 0.58 -7.26 -9.20
N VAL A 110 0.74 -6.46 -8.15
CA VAL A 110 0.04 -6.63 -6.88
C VAL A 110 -0.89 -5.43 -6.62
N GLN A 111 -2.11 -5.72 -6.22
CA GLN A 111 -3.07 -4.72 -5.78
C GLN A 111 -3.55 -5.11 -4.40
N ILE A 112 -3.52 -4.16 -3.45
CA ILE A 112 -3.85 -4.40 -2.05
C ILE A 112 -4.99 -3.46 -1.67
N ALA A 113 -6.11 -4.03 -1.25
CA ALA A 113 -7.28 -3.30 -0.76
C ALA A 113 -7.54 -3.64 0.71
N PRO A 114 -7.97 -2.68 1.55
CA PRO A 114 -8.48 -3.02 2.87
C PRO A 114 -9.74 -3.88 2.75
N ALA A 115 -9.80 -5.00 3.48
CA ALA A 115 -10.95 -5.89 3.57
C ALA A 115 -11.55 -5.96 4.99
N GLY A 116 -11.01 -5.18 5.92
CA GLY A 116 -11.39 -5.13 7.32
C GLY A 116 -10.19 -4.81 8.22
N PRO A 117 -10.37 -4.80 9.55
CA PRO A 117 -9.25 -4.65 10.48
C PRO A 117 -8.22 -5.75 10.28
N ASP A 118 -6.97 -5.37 10.01
CA ASP A 118 -5.85 -6.29 9.78
C ASP A 118 -6.11 -7.34 8.68
N ARG A 119 -6.95 -6.99 7.69
CA ARG A 119 -7.34 -7.85 6.57
C ARG A 119 -7.18 -7.11 5.26
N TRP A 120 -6.60 -7.79 4.26
CA TRP A 120 -6.27 -7.21 2.98
C TRP A 120 -6.75 -8.13 1.85
N MET A 121 -7.57 -7.60 0.95
CA MET A 121 -7.85 -8.26 -0.32
C MET A 121 -6.66 -8.00 -1.24
N VAL A 122 -6.03 -9.05 -1.74
CA VAL A 122 -4.84 -8.99 -2.57
C VAL A 122 -5.15 -9.63 -3.90
N THR A 123 -4.98 -8.86 -4.97
CA THR A 123 -5.06 -9.36 -6.34
C THR A 123 -3.65 -9.41 -6.92
N ILE A 124 -3.24 -10.59 -7.35
CA ILE A 124 -1.94 -10.83 -7.98
C ILE A 124 -2.20 -11.20 -9.43
N THR A 125 -1.63 -10.45 -10.37
CA THR A 125 -1.65 -10.81 -11.78
C THR A 125 -0.25 -11.20 -12.22
N GLU A 126 -0.08 -12.46 -12.62
CA GLU A 126 1.16 -13.02 -13.14
C GLU A 126 1.13 -13.02 -14.67
N HIS A 127 2.19 -12.54 -15.30
CA HIS A 127 2.42 -12.68 -16.74
C HIS A 127 3.55 -13.67 -16.97
N ARG A 128 3.20 -14.85 -17.49
CA ARG A 128 4.13 -15.95 -17.73
C ARG A 128 4.93 -15.71 -19.02
N PRO A 129 6.18 -16.17 -19.10
CA PRO A 129 7.00 -16.05 -20.31
C PRO A 129 6.40 -16.76 -21.53
N ALA A 130 5.55 -17.78 -21.32
CA ALA A 130 4.82 -18.47 -22.38
C ALA A 130 3.61 -17.68 -22.93
N GLY A 131 3.38 -16.46 -22.45
CA GLY A 131 2.31 -15.55 -22.91
C GLY A 131 0.96 -15.73 -22.20
N SER A 132 0.85 -16.66 -21.25
CA SER A 132 -0.35 -16.81 -20.41
C SER A 132 -0.35 -15.81 -19.25
N THR A 133 -1.54 -15.35 -18.88
CA THR A 133 -1.77 -14.51 -17.69
C THR A 133 -2.60 -15.29 -16.68
N VAL A 134 -2.21 -15.24 -15.40
CA VAL A 134 -2.93 -15.85 -14.28
C VAL A 134 -3.27 -14.75 -13.29
N THR A 135 -4.51 -14.71 -12.81
CA THR A 135 -4.94 -13.79 -11.75
C THR A 135 -5.36 -14.58 -10.53
N LEU A 136 -4.78 -14.24 -9.38
CA LEU A 136 -5.09 -14.85 -8.09
C LEU A 136 -5.72 -13.79 -7.18
N HIS A 137 -6.74 -14.21 -6.43
CA HIS A 137 -7.34 -13.41 -5.38
C HIS A 137 -7.09 -14.08 -4.04
N GLN A 138 -6.58 -13.30 -3.09
CA GLN A 138 -6.24 -13.75 -1.77
C GLN A 138 -6.80 -12.80 -0.72
N LEU A 139 -7.22 -13.37 0.41
CA LEU A 139 -7.47 -12.62 1.63
C LEU A 139 -6.29 -12.87 2.56
N ILE A 140 -5.55 -11.81 2.86
CA ILE A 140 -4.39 -11.86 3.76
C ILE A 140 -4.73 -11.22 5.09
N SER A 141 -4.45 -11.94 6.17
CA SER A 141 -4.58 -11.43 7.54
C SER A 141 -3.22 -11.05 8.08
N THR A 142 -3.10 -9.90 8.74
CA THR A 142 -1.88 -9.46 9.42
C THR A 142 -2.07 -9.38 10.92
N THR A 143 -0.99 -9.29 11.68
CA THR A 143 -1.02 -9.06 13.13
C THR A 143 0.26 -8.38 13.59
N VAL A 144 0.18 -7.55 14.62
CA VAL A 144 1.35 -6.92 15.23
C VAL A 144 1.91 -7.82 16.32
N ARG A 145 3.20 -8.14 16.24
CA ARG A 145 3.97 -8.91 17.24
C ARG A 145 5.24 -8.14 17.59
N GLY A 146 5.27 -7.56 18.80
CA GLY A 146 6.38 -6.69 19.21
C GLY A 146 6.46 -5.46 18.31
N PRO A 147 7.63 -5.13 17.73
CA PRO A 147 7.79 -3.97 16.85
C PRO A 147 7.37 -4.22 15.39
N ALA A 148 6.97 -5.45 15.02
CA ALA A 148 6.73 -5.84 13.64
C ALA A 148 5.27 -6.22 13.38
N THR A 149 4.77 -5.87 12.20
CA THR A 149 3.57 -6.45 11.59
C THR A 149 3.98 -7.68 10.79
N LEU A 150 3.29 -8.80 10.99
CA LEU A 150 3.54 -10.09 10.35
C LEU A 150 2.27 -10.61 9.67
N VAL A 151 2.44 -11.47 8.66
CA VAL A 151 1.34 -12.17 8.01
C VAL A 151 0.90 -13.36 8.88
N ALA A 152 -0.37 -13.35 9.26
CA ALA A 152 -0.99 -14.33 10.13
C ALA A 152 -1.68 -15.48 9.36
N ALA A 153 -2.24 -15.18 8.18
CA ALA A 153 -2.90 -16.16 7.33
C ALA A 153 -3.00 -15.65 5.89
N VAL A 154 -3.02 -16.57 4.94
CA VAL A 154 -3.31 -16.33 3.52
C VAL A 154 -4.34 -17.35 3.09
N THR A 155 -5.48 -16.90 2.56
CA THR A 155 -6.54 -17.79 2.05
C THR A 155 -6.96 -17.35 0.66
N PRO A 156 -7.39 -18.27 -0.23
CA PRO A 156 -8.08 -17.89 -1.46
C PRO A 156 -9.30 -17.02 -1.16
N ALA A 157 -9.60 -16.05 -2.03
CA ALA A 157 -10.77 -15.17 -1.95
C ALA A 157 -11.72 -15.40 -3.12
#